data_AF-A0A7M7RBW8-F1
#
_entry.id   AF-A0A7M7RBW8-F1
#
_cell.length_a   1.000
_cell.length_b   1.000
_cell.length_c   1.000
_cell.angle_alpha   90.00
_cell.angle_beta   90.00
_cell.angle_gamma   90.00
#
_symmetry.space_group_name_H-M   'P 1'
#
loop_
_entity.id
_entity.type
_entity.pdbx_description
1 polymer ?
#
loop_
_entity_poly.entity_id
_entity_poly.type
_entity_poly.pdbx_seq_one_letter_code
_entity_poly.pdbx_strand_id
1 'polypeptide(L)'
;METDEVEKDAANAAPKAKEHALIAADLEKVTDYAEENVISGQDMSNAIAALGGDRTKEQVEKAEREKELAKVTIKKADVDLIIQEMEISRSEAERSLRENKGDPVQALLQLVN
;
A
#
# COMPACT_ATOMS: atom_id res chain seq x y z
N MET A 1 46.38 43.67 11.82
CA MET A 1 46.45 42.55 12.78
C MET A 1 45.03 42.41 13.30
N GLU A 2 44.26 41.39 13.02
CA GLU A 2 44.51 40.02 12.54
C GLU A 2 43.43 39.62 11.54
N THR A 3 43.85 39.04 10.41
CA THR A 3 43.03 38.17 9.57
C THR A 3 43.54 36.77 9.85
N ASP A 4 42.91 36.02 10.75
CA ASP A 4 43.39 34.67 11.07
C ASP A 4 42.29 33.78 11.67
N GLU A 5 41.23 33.48 10.90
CA GLU A 5 40.28 32.39 11.23
C GLU A 5 39.77 31.64 9.98
N VAL A 6 40.60 31.44 8.95
CA VAL A 6 40.23 30.61 7.79
C VAL A 6 41.35 29.65 7.41
N GLU A 7 41.80 28.80 8.33
CA GLU A 7 42.75 27.74 7.95
C GLU A 7 42.75 26.49 8.85
N LYS A 8 41.57 25.92 9.17
CA LYS A 8 41.51 24.60 9.84
C LYS A 8 40.48 23.59 9.32
N ASP A 9 39.93 23.77 8.11
CA ASP A 9 38.95 22.81 7.53
C ASP A 9 39.40 22.12 6.23
N ALA A 10 40.64 22.33 5.76
CA ALA A 10 41.12 21.67 4.54
C ALA A 10 41.52 20.20 4.77
N ALA A 11 41.95 19.83 5.98
CA ALA A 11 42.47 18.49 6.27
C ALA A 11 41.38 17.42 6.50
N ASN A 12 40.15 17.83 6.83
CA ASN A 12 39.01 16.92 7.09
C ASN A 12 38.03 16.83 5.90
N ALA A 13 38.20 17.66 4.86
CA ALA A 13 37.39 17.62 3.65
C ALA A 13 37.79 16.46 2.71
N ALA A 14 39.08 16.12 2.66
CA ALA A 14 39.61 15.03 1.84
C ALA A 14 39.07 13.63 2.19
N PRO A 15 38.95 13.22 3.47
CA PRO A 15 38.36 11.92 3.81
C PRO A 15 36.86 11.86 3.51
N LYS A 16 36.11 12.94 3.78
CA LYS A 16 34.67 13.01 3.48
C LYS A 16 34.38 13.01 1.99
N ALA A 17 35.18 13.71 1.18
CA ALA A 17 35.03 13.72 -0.28
C ALA A 17 35.27 12.32 -0.88
N LYS A 18 36.21 11.54 -0.32
CA LYS A 18 36.44 10.14 -0.72
C LYS A 18 35.27 9.25 -0.31
N GLU A 19 34.71 9.43 0.88
CA GLU A 19 33.53 8.71 1.34
C GLU A 19 32.30 9.00 0.45
N HIS A 20 32.04 10.26 0.13
CA HIS A 20 30.98 10.64 -0.80
C HIS A 20 31.19 10.08 -2.22
N ALA A 21 32.44 10.02 -2.69
CA ALA A 21 32.76 9.41 -3.99
C ALA A 21 32.56 7.88 -3.99
N LEU A 22 32.84 7.20 -2.88
CA LEU A 22 32.57 5.77 -2.71
C LEU A 22 31.07 5.47 -2.68
N ILE A 23 30.28 6.28 -1.97
CA ILE A 23 28.81 6.15 -1.91
C ILE A 23 28.20 6.42 -3.30
N ALA A 24 28.69 7.42 -4.02
CA ALA A 24 28.23 7.72 -5.37
C ALA A 24 28.54 6.56 -6.35
N ALA A 25 29.72 5.96 -6.24
CA ALA A 25 30.09 4.80 -7.04
C ALA A 25 29.28 3.55 -6.71
N ASP A 26 28.84 3.38 -5.47
CA ASP A 26 27.95 2.27 -5.08
C ASP A 26 26.53 2.45 -5.63
N LEU A 27 26.04 3.70 -5.65
CA LEU A 27 24.74 4.05 -6.25
C LEU A 27 24.72 3.86 -7.77
N GLU A 28 25.83 4.13 -8.47
CA GLU A 28 25.93 3.91 -9.93
C GLU A 28 25.80 2.41 -10.28
N LYS A 29 26.40 1.53 -9.48
CA LYS A 29 26.30 0.07 -9.64
C LYS A 29 24.89 -0.48 -9.50
N VAL A 30 23.99 0.21 -8.78
CA VAL A 30 22.58 -0.19 -8.68
C VAL A 30 21.85 -0.05 -10.02
N THR A 31 22.38 0.78 -10.92
CA THR A 31 21.81 1.00 -12.27
C THR A 31 22.56 0.28 -13.38
N ASP A 32 23.66 -0.40 -13.07
CA ASP A 32 24.43 -1.16 -14.04
C ASP A 32 23.64 -2.37 -14.55
N TYR A 33 23.81 -2.68 -15.84
CA TYR A 33 23.18 -3.84 -16.46
C TYR A 33 23.73 -5.14 -15.87
N ALA A 34 22.85 -5.95 -15.29
CA ALA A 34 23.13 -7.29 -14.81
C ALA A 34 22.14 -8.29 -15.43
N GLU A 35 22.63 -9.44 -15.89
CA GLU A 35 21.78 -10.52 -16.39
C GLU A 35 21.02 -11.18 -15.23
N GLU A 36 19.72 -11.43 -15.43
CA GLU A 36 18.89 -12.12 -14.44
C GLU A 36 19.30 -13.59 -14.34
N ASN A 37 19.61 -14.05 -13.13
CA ASN A 37 19.87 -15.47 -12.88
C ASN A 37 18.58 -16.28 -12.97
N VAL A 38 18.54 -17.27 -13.86
CA VAL A 38 17.41 -18.18 -14.01
C VAL A 38 17.51 -19.31 -12.98
N ILE A 39 16.50 -19.43 -12.12
CA ILE A 39 16.33 -20.56 -11.21
C ILE A 39 15.64 -21.71 -11.98
N SER A 40 15.93 -22.96 -11.62
CA SER A 40 15.28 -24.15 -12.20
C SER A 40 13.75 -24.03 -12.17
N GLY A 41 13.08 -24.35 -13.29
CA GLY A 41 11.63 -24.22 -13.42
C GLY A 41 10.82 -25.07 -12.42
N GLN A 42 11.43 -26.11 -11.87
CA GLN A 42 10.80 -26.99 -10.87
C GLN A 42 10.70 -26.31 -9.49
N ASP A 43 11.69 -25.50 -9.11
CA ASP A 43 11.67 -24.73 -7.86
C ASP A 43 10.71 -23.52 -7.96
N MET A 44 10.62 -22.93 -9.16
CA MET A 44 9.67 -21.85 -9.45
C MET A 44 8.22 -22.32 -9.35
N SER A 45 7.89 -23.47 -9.93
CA SER A 45 6.52 -24.04 -9.88
C SER A 45 6.06 -24.30 -8.43
N ASN A 46 6.96 -24.88 -7.61
CA ASN A 46 6.68 -25.15 -6.20
C ASN A 46 6.48 -23.86 -5.39
N ALA A 47 7.30 -22.84 -5.63
CA ALA A 47 7.16 -21.53 -4.97
C ALA A 47 5.87 -20.80 -5.40
N ILE A 48 5.51 -20.85 -6.68
CA ILE A 48 4.26 -20.28 -7.20
C ILE A 48 3.04 -21.00 -6.62
N ALA A 49 3.07 -22.33 -6.51
CA ALA A 49 2.01 -23.10 -5.88
C ALA A 49 1.85 -22.76 -4.39
N ALA A 50 2.96 -22.57 -3.68
CA ALA A 50 2.95 -22.15 -2.27
C ALA A 50 2.37 -20.74 -2.08
N LEU A 51 2.68 -19.78 -2.98
CA LEU A 51 2.12 -18.42 -2.93
C LEU A 51 0.66 -18.34 -3.44
N GLY A 52 0.29 -19.19 -4.41
CA GLY A 52 -1.05 -19.23 -5.00
C GLY A 52 -2.11 -19.86 -4.10
N GLY A 53 -1.70 -20.75 -3.18
CA GLY A 53 -2.60 -21.44 -2.26
C GLY A 53 -3.29 -20.52 -1.25
N ASP A 54 -2.62 -19.46 -0.80
CA ASP A 54 -3.16 -18.53 0.21
C ASP A 54 -3.89 -17.35 -0.43
N ARG A 55 -3.41 -16.88 -1.58
CA ARG A 55 -4.04 -15.77 -2.32
C ARG A 55 -5.40 -16.14 -2.91
N THR A 56 -5.65 -17.42 -3.15
CA THR A 56 -6.94 -17.90 -3.67
C THR A 56 -7.99 -18.03 -2.57
N LYS A 57 -7.64 -18.49 -1.37
CA LYS A 57 -8.60 -18.62 -0.26
C LYS A 57 -9.12 -17.26 0.21
N GLU A 58 -8.23 -16.29 0.40
CA GLU A 58 -8.65 -14.95 0.84
C GLU A 58 -9.48 -14.22 -0.23
N GLN A 59 -9.16 -14.41 -1.52
CA GLN A 59 -9.96 -13.86 -2.61
C GLN A 59 -11.31 -14.57 -2.77
N VAL A 60 -11.38 -15.88 -2.54
CA VAL A 60 -12.63 -16.65 -2.60
C VAL A 60 -13.54 -16.28 -1.43
N GLU A 61 -13.02 -16.15 -0.21
CA GLU A 61 -13.82 -15.72 0.95
C GLU A 61 -14.30 -14.27 0.81
N LYS A 62 -13.47 -13.37 0.25
CA LYS A 62 -13.91 -11.99 -0.06
C LYS A 62 -14.99 -12.00 -1.13
N ALA A 63 -14.83 -12.78 -2.20
CA ALA A 63 -15.83 -12.89 -3.26
C ALA A 63 -17.15 -13.51 -2.78
N GLU A 64 -17.12 -14.46 -1.84
CA GLU A 64 -18.33 -15.03 -1.23
C GLU A 64 -19.04 -14.01 -0.33
N ARG A 65 -18.29 -13.26 0.48
CA ARG A 65 -18.84 -12.15 1.28
C ARG A 65 -19.47 -11.08 0.38
N GLU A 66 -18.82 -10.72 -0.72
CA GLU A 66 -19.34 -9.78 -1.71
C GLU A 66 -20.62 -10.30 -2.40
N LYS A 67 -20.72 -11.60 -2.69
CA LYS A 67 -21.93 -12.20 -3.27
C LYS A 67 -23.12 -12.17 -2.31
N GLU A 68 -22.90 -12.30 -1.01
CA GLU A 68 -23.95 -12.15 -0.01
C GLU A 68 -24.38 -10.69 0.13
N LEU A 69 -23.42 -9.77 0.15
CA LEU A 69 -23.66 -8.32 0.19
C LEU A 69 -24.37 -7.79 -1.07
N ALA A 70 -24.13 -8.39 -2.25
CA ALA A 70 -24.74 -8.00 -3.51
C ALA A 70 -26.23 -8.40 -3.64
N LYS A 71 -26.71 -9.36 -2.83
CA LYS A 71 -28.14 -9.72 -2.78
C LYS A 71 -28.97 -8.72 -1.98
N VAL A 72 -28.32 -7.89 -1.17
CA VAL A 72 -28.99 -6.89 -0.34
C VAL A 72 -29.51 -5.77 -1.25
N THR A 73 -30.83 -5.70 -1.37
CA THR A 73 -31.52 -4.65 -2.12
C THR A 73 -31.48 -3.36 -1.30
N ILE A 74 -30.55 -2.47 -1.62
CA ILE A 74 -30.42 -1.15 -0.98
C ILE A 74 -31.28 -0.12 -1.70
N LYS A 75 -31.92 0.80 -0.96
CA LYS A 75 -32.68 1.91 -1.56
C LYS A 75 -31.76 3.09 -1.79
N LYS A 76 -31.94 3.76 -2.93
CA LYS A 76 -31.17 4.98 -3.27
C LYS A 76 -31.38 6.11 -2.24
N ALA A 77 -32.60 6.23 -1.69
CA ALA A 77 -32.90 7.23 -0.67
C ALA A 77 -32.07 7.04 0.61
N ASP A 78 -31.85 5.80 1.04
CA ASP A 78 -31.06 5.49 2.24
C ASP A 78 -29.57 5.77 2.01
N VAL A 79 -29.08 5.55 0.78
CA VAL A 79 -27.70 5.91 0.38
C VAL A 79 -27.51 7.42 0.39
N ASP A 80 -28.44 8.16 -0.22
CA ASP A 80 -28.35 9.63 -0.30
C ASP A 80 -28.49 10.27 1.09
N LEU A 81 -29.28 9.68 2.01
CA LEU A 81 -29.36 10.10 3.41
C LEU A 81 -28.00 9.97 4.13
N ILE A 82 -27.32 8.83 4.00
CA ILE A 82 -26.03 8.61 4.67
C ILE A 82 -24.94 9.51 4.09
N ILE A 83 -24.93 9.73 2.76
CA ILE A 83 -23.99 10.67 2.12
C ILE A 83 -24.18 12.08 2.69
N GLN A 84 -25.42 12.52 2.85
CA GLN A 84 -25.72 13.87 3.34
C GLN A 84 -25.31 14.05 4.81
N GLU A 85 -25.59 13.04 5.65
CA GLU A 85 -25.43 13.20 7.10
C GLU A 85 -24.03 12.87 7.61
N MET A 86 -23.35 11.91 6.96
CA MET A 86 -21.99 11.49 7.34
C MET A 86 -20.90 12.09 6.43
N GLU A 87 -21.27 12.77 5.35
CA GLU A 87 -20.36 13.37 4.36
C GLU A 87 -19.32 12.37 3.79
N ILE A 88 -19.70 11.11 3.65
CA ILE A 88 -18.83 10.05 3.11
C ILE A 88 -19.05 9.81 1.61
N SER A 89 -18.10 9.09 0.99
CA SER A 89 -18.22 8.72 -0.42
C SER A 89 -19.43 7.80 -0.65
N ARG A 90 -20.03 7.87 -1.84
CA ARG A 90 -21.14 6.98 -2.24
C ARG A 90 -20.77 5.50 -2.11
N SER A 91 -19.52 5.15 -2.43
CA SER A 91 -18.99 3.80 -2.28
C SER A 91 -18.99 3.31 -0.84
N GLU A 92 -18.63 4.18 0.13
CA GLU A 92 -18.61 3.83 1.54
C GLU A 92 -20.02 3.76 2.12
N ALA A 93 -20.92 4.66 1.73
CA ALA A 93 -22.33 4.62 2.11
C ALA A 93 -23.03 3.33 1.63
N GLU A 94 -22.81 2.94 0.37
CA GLU A 94 -23.34 1.69 -0.17
C GLU A 94 -22.75 0.47 0.55
N ARG A 95 -21.46 0.50 0.88
CA ARG A 95 -20.79 -0.57 1.62
C ARG A 95 -21.39 -0.73 3.00
N SER A 96 -21.53 0.36 3.77
CA SER A 96 -22.13 0.34 5.10
C SER A 96 -23.57 -0.19 5.05
N LEU A 97 -24.38 0.24 4.09
CA LEU A 97 -25.74 -0.28 3.93
C LEU A 97 -25.77 -1.77 3.55
N ARG A 98 -24.88 -2.23 2.68
CA ARG A 98 -24.82 -3.67 2.33
C ARG A 98 -24.39 -4.51 3.52
N GLU A 99 -23.41 -4.05 4.31
CA GLU A 99 -22.96 -4.72 5.54
C GLU A 99 -24.10 -4.83 6.57
N ASN A 100 -24.98 -3.83 6.63
CA ASN A 100 -26.14 -3.77 7.53
C ASN A 100 -27.46 -4.25 6.90
N LYS A 101 -27.40 -5.07 5.84
CA LYS A 101 -28.59 -5.65 5.18
C LYS A 101 -29.65 -4.63 4.74
N GLY A 102 -29.22 -3.39 4.44
CA GLY A 102 -30.08 -2.31 3.98
C GLY A 102 -30.82 -1.56 5.09
N ASP A 103 -30.43 -1.72 6.36
CA ASP A 103 -30.98 -0.92 7.47
C ASP A 103 -30.16 0.38 7.65
N PRO A 104 -30.74 1.57 7.37
CA PRO A 104 -30.03 2.84 7.52
C PRO A 104 -29.72 3.19 8.98
N VAL A 105 -30.51 2.72 9.95
CA VAL A 105 -30.30 3.04 11.36
C VAL A 105 -29.08 2.29 11.88
N GLN A 106 -28.97 0.99 11.58
CA GLN A 106 -27.80 0.19 11.94
C GLN A 106 -26.54 0.67 11.22
N ALA A 107 -26.66 1.03 9.94
CA ALA A 107 -25.55 1.60 9.17
C ALA A 107 -25.01 2.90 9.78
N LEU A 108 -25.89 3.82 10.16
CA LEU A 108 -25.51 5.06 10.83
C LEU A 108 -24.90 4.79 12.22
N LEU A 109 -25.45 3.83 12.97
CA LEU A 109 -24.88 3.45 14.28
C LEU A 109 -23.46 2.88 14.14
N GLN A 110 -23.21 2.04 13.13
CA GLN A 110 -21.88 1.48 12.88
C GLN A 110 -20.88 2.56 12.45
N LEU A 111 -21.31 3.59 11.71
CA LEU A 111 -20.42 4.67 11.27
C LEU A 111 -20.03 5.62 12.41
N VAL A 112 -20.74 5.60 13.54
CA VAL A 112 -20.48 6.44 14.71
C VAL A 112 -19.62 5.72 15.77
N ASN A 113 -19.66 4.39 15.83
CA ASN A 113 -18.93 3.57 16.82
C ASN A 113 -17.55 3.14 16.34
#